data_AF-A0A0W8EA69-F1
#
_entry.id   AF-A0A0W8EA69-F1
#
_cell.length_a   1.000
_cell.length_b   1.000
_cell.length_c   1.000
_cell.angle_alpha   90.00
_cell.angle_beta   90.00
_cell.angle_gamma   90.00
#
_symmetry.space_group_name_H-M   'P 1'
#
loop_
_entity.id
_entity.type
_entity.pdbx_description
1 polymer ?
#
loop_
_entity_poly.entity_id
_entity_poly.type
_entity_poly.pdbx_seq_one_letter_code
_entity_poly.pdbx_strand_id
1 'polypeptide(L)'
;MGKPNVYETPDGTSLISVRCESVIAVDKDTRDQWVADTARATLDRLDRFGMTPDGERAKREYTTDPAIFRKMVAEALAQFRL
;
A
#
# COMPACT_ATOMS: atom_id res chain seq x y z
N MET A 1 5.89 -1.79 -14.65
CA MET A 1 4.41 -1.95 -14.68
C MET A 1 4.13 -3.45 -14.76
N GLY A 2 2.89 -3.89 -14.52
CA GLY A 2 2.53 -5.29 -14.72
C GLY A 2 1.04 -5.51 -14.61
N LYS A 3 0.54 -6.55 -15.26
CA LYS A 3 -0.88 -6.95 -15.16
C LYS A 3 -1.06 -7.92 -13.99
N PRO A 4 -1.85 -7.57 -12.96
CA PRO A 4 -2.17 -8.50 -11.89
C PRO A 4 -3.17 -9.55 -12.37
N ASN A 5 -2.99 -10.79 -11.94
CA ASN A 5 -3.97 -11.87 -12.04
C ASN A 5 -4.23 -12.44 -10.64
N VAL A 6 -5.49 -12.75 -10.37
CA VAL A 6 -5.92 -13.42 -9.14
C VAL A 6 -6.41 -14.81 -9.51
N TYR A 7 -5.92 -15.82 -8.80
CA TYR A 7 -6.36 -17.20 -8.91
C TYR A 7 -6.80 -17.68 -7.53
N GLU A 8 -8.02 -18.20 -7.43
CA GLU A 8 -8.55 -18.77 -6.19
C GLU A 8 -8.34 -20.28 -6.22
N THR A 9 -7.64 -20.81 -5.23
CA THR A 9 -7.38 -22.24 -5.11
C THR A 9 -8.64 -22.97 -4.59
N PRO A 10 -8.77 -24.29 -4.82
CA PRO A 10 -9.93 -25.04 -4.32
C PRO A 10 -10.12 -25.00 -2.79
N ASP A 11 -9.06 -24.74 -2.03
CA ASP A 11 -9.06 -24.54 -0.58
C ASP A 11 -9.41 -23.10 -0.14
N GLY A 12 -9.71 -22.20 -1.08
CA GLY A 12 -10.11 -20.82 -0.81
C GLY A 12 -8.97 -19.82 -0.65
N THR A 13 -7.73 -20.22 -0.94
CA THR A 13 -6.57 -19.33 -0.90
C THR A 13 -6.51 -18.48 -2.18
N SER A 14 -6.43 -17.16 -2.04
CA SER A 14 -6.22 -16.26 -3.18
C SER A 14 -4.73 -16.09 -3.48
N LEU A 15 -4.29 -16.56 -4.65
CA LEU A 15 -2.95 -16.35 -5.19
C LEU A 15 -2.95 -15.14 -6.12
N ILE A 16 -2.12 -14.13 -5.81
CA ILE A 16 -1.93 -12.95 -6.64
C ILE A 16 -0.61 -13.10 -7.38
N SER A 17 -0.65 -12.99 -8.71
CA SER A 17 0.54 -12.95 -9.56
C SER A 17 0.59 -11.64 -10.32
N VAL A 18 1.78 -11.06 -10.45
CA VAL A 18 2.02 -9.87 -11.27
C VAL A 18 3.03 -10.23 -12.34
N ARG A 19 2.64 -10.18 -13.60
CA ARG A 19 3.58 -10.28 -14.72
C ARG A 19 4.14 -8.88 -14.99
N CYS A 20 5.36 -8.63 -14.53
CA CYS A 20 6.04 -7.37 -14.80
C CYS A 20 6.49 -7.30 -16.26
N GLU A 21 6.35 -6.14 -16.91
CA GLU A 21 6.97 -5.92 -18.22
C GLU A 21 8.49 -5.69 -18.11
N SER A 22 8.93 -5.11 -16.98
CA SER A 22 10.35 -4.87 -16.68
C SER A 22 10.61 -4.92 -15.18
N VAL A 23 11.83 -5.34 -14.81
CA VAL A 23 12.34 -5.34 -13.43
C VAL A 23 13.72 -4.70 -13.47
N ILE A 24 13.90 -3.62 -12.71
CA ILE A 24 15.14 -2.84 -12.67
C ILE A 24 15.58 -2.77 -11.20
N ALA A 25 16.84 -3.11 -10.93
CA ALA A 25 17.42 -2.95 -9.61
C ALA A 25 17.68 -1.46 -9.33
N VAL A 26 17.38 -1.02 -8.11
CA VAL A 26 17.65 0.34 -7.64
C VAL A 26 18.48 0.31 -6.37
N ASP A 27 19.18 1.40 -6.10
CA ASP A 27 19.95 1.57 -4.87
C ASP A 27 19.05 1.84 -3.65
N LYS A 28 19.69 1.85 -2.47
CA LYS A 28 19.03 2.07 -1.18
C LYS A 28 18.35 3.43 -1.15
N ASP A 29 19.03 4.48 -1.57
CA ASP A 29 18.56 5.86 -1.47
C ASP A 29 17.31 6.09 -2.32
N THR A 30 17.30 5.55 -3.54
CA THR A 30 16.13 5.60 -4.45
C THR A 30 14.94 4.87 -3.83
N ARG A 31 15.16 3.67 -3.28
CA ARG A 31 14.12 2.89 -2.60
C ARG A 31 13.57 3.64 -1.38
N ASP A 32 14.46 4.19 -0.55
CA ASP A 32 14.07 4.88 0.68
C ASP A 32 13.26 6.14 0.38
N GLN A 33 13.62 6.87 -0.69
CA GLN A 33 12.81 7.99 -1.17
C GLN A 33 11.40 7.56 -1.57
N TRP A 34 11.25 6.44 -2.30
CA TRP A 34 9.92 5.91 -2.66
C TRP A 34 9.08 5.51 -1.45
N VAL A 35 9.70 4.91 -0.43
CA VAL A 35 9.02 4.57 0.83
C VAL A 35 8.60 5.85 1.57
N ALA A 36 9.44 6.87 1.61
CA ALA A 36 9.14 8.15 2.27
C ALA A 36 7.97 8.88 1.58
N ASP A 37 7.98 8.92 0.25
CA ASP A 37 6.89 9.51 -0.54
C ASP A 37 5.58 8.76 -0.37
N THR A 38 5.63 7.42 -0.34
CA THR A 38 4.46 6.58 -0.09
C THR A 38 3.91 6.76 1.32
N ALA A 39 4.79 6.85 2.32
CA ALA A 39 4.42 7.12 3.71
C ALA A 39 3.69 8.46 3.84
N ARG A 40 4.27 9.53 3.26
CA ARG A 40 3.66 10.86 3.24
C ARG A 40 2.29 10.84 2.56
N ALA A 41 2.20 10.30 1.34
CA ALA A 41 0.94 10.23 0.60
C ALA A 41 -0.14 9.43 1.33
N THR A 42 0.26 8.39 2.08
CA THR A 42 -0.66 7.58 2.90
C THR A 42 -1.18 8.39 4.08
N LEU A 43 -0.31 9.09 4.80
CA LEU A 43 -0.71 9.94 5.92
C LEU A 43 -1.64 11.08 5.45
N ASP A 44 -1.30 11.75 4.35
CA ASP A 44 -2.14 12.80 3.75
C ASP A 44 -3.56 12.30 3.42
N ARG A 45 -3.67 11.06 2.92
CA ARG A 45 -4.97 10.42 2.65
C ARG A 45 -5.74 10.09 3.93
N LEU A 46 -5.04 9.66 4.98
CA LEU A 46 -5.65 9.33 6.27
C LEU A 46 -6.15 10.60 6.99
N ASP A 47 -5.43 11.71 6.87
CA ASP A 47 -5.83 12.99 7.46
C ASP A 47 -7.09 13.55 6.78
N ARG A 48 -7.30 13.24 5.50
CA ARG A 48 -8.49 13.60 4.74
C ARG A 48 -9.55 12.51 4.72
N PHE A 49 -9.42 11.47 5.54
CA PHE A 49 -10.32 10.31 5.50
C PHE A 49 -11.75 10.71 5.87
N GLY A 50 -12.67 10.49 4.92
CA GLY A 50 -14.07 10.93 5.06
C GLY A 50 -14.34 12.41 4.78
N MET A 51 -13.34 13.13 4.30
CA MET A 51 -13.52 14.49 3.79
C MET A 51 -13.58 14.53 2.25
N THR A 52 -13.47 13.36 1.61
CA THR A 52 -13.53 13.17 0.16
C THR A 52 -14.63 12.18 -0.20
N PRO A 53 -15.20 12.25 -1.42
CA PRO A 53 -16.20 11.28 -1.87
C PRO A 53 -15.72 9.83 -1.73
N ASP A 54 -14.45 9.57 -2.06
CA ASP A 54 -13.84 8.25 -1.93
C ASP A 54 -13.63 7.84 -0.47
N GLY A 55 -13.23 8.77 0.40
CA GLY A 55 -13.06 8.49 1.82
C GLY A 55 -14.39 8.16 2.52
N GLU A 56 -15.46 8.88 2.18
CA GLU A 56 -16.80 8.59 2.69
C GLU A 56 -17.35 7.28 2.15
N ARG A 57 -17.09 6.98 0.88
CA ARG A 57 -17.44 5.68 0.30
C ARG A 57 -16.66 4.53 0.96
N ALA A 58 -15.37 4.74 1.21
CA ALA A 58 -14.52 3.75 1.87
C ALA A 58 -15.01 3.42 3.29
N LYS A 59 -15.47 4.41 4.07
CA LYS A 59 -16.10 4.17 5.39
C LYS A 59 -17.34 3.28 5.33
N ARG A 60 -18.09 3.33 4.23
CA ARG A 60 -19.31 2.53 4.04
C ARG A 60 -19.03 1.14 3.51
N GLU A 61 -18.08 1.03 2.58
CA GLU A 61 -17.81 -0.21 1.85
C GLU A 61 -16.79 -1.12 2.56
N TYR A 62 -15.91 -0.56 3.38
CA TYR A 62 -14.84 -1.31 4.06
C TYR A 62 -14.99 -1.27 5.57
N THR A 63 -14.71 -2.40 6.21
CA THR A 63 -14.67 -2.56 7.68
C THR A 63 -13.26 -2.43 8.26
N THR A 64 -12.27 -2.11 7.43
CA THR A 64 -10.86 -1.99 7.82
C THR A 64 -10.63 -0.75 8.68
N ASP A 65 -10.00 -0.94 9.85
CA ASP A 65 -9.59 0.17 10.71
C ASP A 65 -8.45 0.99 10.08
N PRO A 66 -8.63 2.29 9.81
CA PRO A 66 -7.58 3.16 9.27
C PRO A 66 -6.31 3.23 10.13
N ALA A 67 -6.38 2.91 11.44
CA ALA A 67 -5.22 2.88 12.31
C ALA A 67 -4.16 1.86 11.86
N ILE A 68 -4.56 0.78 11.18
CA ILE A 68 -3.65 -0.22 10.61
C ILE A 68 -2.67 0.44 9.63
N PHE A 69 -3.14 1.36 8.80
CA PHE A 69 -2.29 2.06 7.83
C PHE A 69 -1.29 3.00 8.52
N ARG A 70 -1.67 3.63 9.65
CA ARG A 70 -0.72 4.42 10.45
C ARG A 70 0.40 3.55 11.03
N LYS A 71 0.04 2.37 11.53
CA LYS A 71 1.02 1.40 12.03
C LYS A 71 1.97 0.94 10.91
N MET A 72 1.44 0.59 9.73
CA MET A 72 2.27 0.21 8.57
C MET A 72 3.25 1.30 8.16
N VAL A 73 2.81 2.57 8.15
CA VAL A 73 3.70 3.71 7.86
C VAL A 73 4.80 3.83 8.91
N ALA A 74 4.47 3.72 10.19
CA ALA A 74 5.46 3.79 11.26
C ALA A 74 6.50 2.66 11.17
N GLU A 75 6.05 1.43 10.89
CA GLU A 75 6.93 0.27 10.70
C GLU A 75 7.84 0.44 9.48
N ALA A 76 7.32 0.95 8.36
CA ALA A 76 8.11 1.20 7.16
C ALA A 76 9.21 2.26 7.41
N LEU A 77 8.85 3.38 8.04
CA LEU A 77 9.81 4.46 8.32
C LEU A 77 10.86 4.07 9.37
N ALA A 78 10.53 3.15 10.29
CA ALA A 78 11.49 2.64 11.26
C ALA A 78 12.65 1.86 10.60
N GLN A 79 12.43 1.30 9.40
CA GLN A 79 13.44 0.53 8.67
C GLN A 79 14.53 1.39 8.02
N PHE A 80 14.33 2.72 7.87
CA PHE A 80 15.34 3.62 7.28
C PHE A 80 16.63 3.71 8.10
N ARG A 81 16.59 3.34 9.38
CA ARG A 81 17.75 3.38 10.27
C ARG A 81 18.60 2.11 10.27
N LEU A 82 18.21 1.07 9.51
CA LEU A 82 18.97 -0.16 9.27
C LEU A 82 19.66 -0.09 7.90
#